data_AF-A0A1Y1MUX1-F1
#
_entry.id   AF-A0A1Y1MUX1-F1
#
_cell.length_a   1.000
_cell.length_b   1.000
_cell.length_c   1.000
_cell.angle_alpha   90.00
_cell.angle_beta   90.00
_cell.angle_gamma   90.00
#
_symmetry.space_group_name_H-M   'P 1'
#
loop_
_entity.id
_entity.type
_entity.pdbx_description
1 polymer ?
#
loop_
_entity_poly.entity_id
_entity_poly.type
_entity_poly.pdbx_seq_one_letter_code
_entity_poly.pdbx_strand_id
1 'polypeptide(L)'
;MGTNVNAQEELNSEYVHYVREMCRILYHRAFLIHKTWNLTYSLTSDFHLERKALSYLHGFTKNVISSRKQELARNVDVGYSEGIKTKLTLLDTLLKHKESDDTFTDEDIREEVDTFMFAGHDTVGSAVSFT
;
A
#
# COMPACT_ATOMS: atom_id res chain seq x y z
N MET A 1 8.33 -0.06 -2.81
CA MET A 1 7.96 -1.47 -3.10
C MET A 1 8.43 -1.96 -4.47
N GLY A 2 9.39 -1.31 -5.13
CA GLY A 2 9.92 -1.78 -6.43
C GLY A 2 8.95 -1.62 -7.62
N THR A 3 7.82 -0.93 -7.43
CA THR A 3 6.80 -0.73 -8.46
C THR A 3 6.81 0.71 -8.94
N ASN A 4 6.61 0.89 -10.24
CA ASN A 4 6.47 2.20 -10.84
C ASN A 4 5.00 2.63 -10.80
N VAL A 5 4.73 3.79 -10.20
CA VAL A 5 3.39 4.43 -10.12
C VAL A 5 3.29 5.68 -10.99
N ASN A 6 4.34 5.97 -11.77
CA ASN A 6 4.49 7.15 -12.65
C ASN A 6 4.13 8.47 -11.97
N ALA A 7 4.28 8.57 -10.64
CA ALA A 7 3.76 9.70 -9.85
C ALA A 7 4.41 11.06 -10.17
N GLN A 8 5.59 11.05 -10.82
CA GLN A 8 6.29 12.27 -11.27
C GLN A 8 5.96 12.66 -12.72
N GLU A 9 5.57 11.69 -13.55
CA GLU A 9 5.31 11.89 -14.99
C GLU A 9 3.82 12.09 -15.26
N GLU A 10 2.97 11.36 -14.53
CA GLU A 10 1.52 11.45 -14.61
C GLU A 10 1.00 12.35 -13.49
N LEU A 11 0.63 13.59 -13.86
CA LEU A 11 -0.04 14.56 -12.97
C LEU A 11 -1.29 13.97 -12.26
N ASN A 12 -1.91 12.94 -12.84
CA ASN A 12 -3.13 12.29 -12.35
C ASN A 12 -2.91 10.80 -12.01
N SER A 13 -1.80 10.45 -11.34
CA SER A 13 -1.62 9.09 -10.82
C SER A 13 -2.82 8.69 -9.95
N GLU A 14 -3.58 7.68 -10.38
CA GLU A 14 -4.79 7.23 -9.67
C GLU A 14 -4.49 6.77 -8.25
N TYR A 15 -3.35 6.10 -8.04
CA TYR A 15 -2.89 5.71 -6.71
C TYR A 15 -2.74 6.93 -5.80
N VAL A 16 -2.01 7.97 -6.24
CA VAL A 16 -1.80 9.20 -5.47
C VAL A 16 -3.14 9.91 -5.22
N HIS A 17 -4.04 9.92 -6.20
CA HIS A 17 -5.38 10.50 -6.05
C HIS A 17 -6.18 9.80 -4.95
N TYR A 18 -6.29 8.46 -4.98
CA TYR A 18 -7.06 7.72 -3.99
C TYR A 18 -6.44 7.77 -2.59
N VAL A 19 -5.10 7.80 -2.47
CA VAL A 19 -4.45 8.03 -1.17
C VAL A 19 -4.84 9.39 -0.59
N ARG A 20 -4.80 10.47 -1.40
CA ARG A 20 -5.22 11.81 -0.96
C ARG A 20 -6.69 11.85 -0.53
N GLU A 21 -7.59 11.21 -1.28
CA GLU A 21 -9.00 11.13 -0.89
C GLU A 21 -9.19 10.37 0.42
N MET A 22 -8.45 9.27 0.65
CA MET A 22 -8.46 8.57 1.93
C MET A 22 -7.98 9.45 3.08
N CYS A 23 -6.89 10.22 2.91
CA CYS A 23 -6.43 11.17 3.93
C CYS A 23 -7.49 12.24 4.25
N ARG A 24 -8.15 12.79 3.22
CA ARG A 24 -9.25 13.76 3.39
C ARG A 24 -10.41 13.15 4.18
N ILE A 25 -10.79 11.92 3.85
CA ILE A 25 -11.88 11.19 4.53
C ILE A 25 -11.49 10.92 5.99
N LEU A 26 -10.27 10.46 6.26
CA LEU A 26 -9.77 10.23 7.62
C LEU A 26 -9.82 11.51 8.46
N TYR A 27 -9.39 12.64 7.88
CA TYR A 27 -9.50 13.95 8.54
C TYR A 27 -10.96 14.30 8.84
N HIS A 28 -11.87 14.16 7.87
CA HIS A 28 -13.29 14.40 8.08
C HIS A 28 -13.90 13.51 9.17
N ARG A 29 -13.55 12.23 9.21
CA ARG A 29 -14.05 11.28 10.23
C ARG A 29 -13.49 11.56 11.61
N ALA A 30 -12.26 12.07 11.70
CA ALA A 30 -11.62 12.45 12.95
C ALA A 30 -12.21 13.72 13.57
N PHE A 31 -12.58 14.72 12.76
CA PHE A 31 -12.98 16.04 13.25
C PHE A 31 -14.48 16.37 13.11
N LEU A 32 -15.24 15.66 12.28
CA LEU A 32 -16.68 15.90 12.11
C LEU A 32 -17.49 14.82 12.84
N ILE A 33 -18.12 15.21 13.96
CA ILE A 33 -18.86 14.31 14.86
C ILE A 33 -19.90 13.45 14.12
N HIS A 34 -20.63 14.01 13.15
CA HIS A 34 -21.65 13.26 12.39
C HIS A 34 -21.07 12.22 11.42
N LYS A 35 -19.76 12.25 11.14
CA LYS A 35 -19.05 11.25 10.32
C LYS A 35 -18.29 10.23 11.16
N THR A 36 -18.18 10.44 12.47
CA THR A 36 -17.58 9.48 13.40
C THR A 36 -18.48 8.26 13.62
N TRP A 37 -19.80 8.47 13.67
CA TRP A 37 -20.77 7.38 13.87
C TRP A 37 -21.02 6.61 12.57
N ASN A 38 -20.80 5.28 12.60
CA ASN A 38 -20.90 4.43 11.41
C ASN A 38 -22.28 4.49 10.70
N LEU A 39 -23.37 4.62 11.48
CA LEU A 39 -24.72 4.67 10.93
C LEU A 39 -24.98 5.95 10.11
N THR A 40 -24.57 7.11 10.62
CA THR A 40 -24.75 8.38 9.91
C THR A 40 -23.73 8.54 8.80
N TYR A 41 -22.52 7.99 8.99
CA TYR A 41 -21.47 8.00 8.00
C TYR A 41 -21.81 7.21 6.74
N SER A 42 -22.46 6.04 6.87
CA SER A 42 -22.85 5.21 5.73
C SER A 42 -23.80 5.89 4.74
N LEU A 43 -24.48 6.96 5.16
CA LEU A 43 -25.37 7.79 4.34
C LEU A 43 -24.64 8.95 3.64
N THR A 44 -23.33 9.12 3.87
CA THR A 44 -22.55 10.21 3.30
C THR A 44 -21.91 9.82 1.97
N SER A 45 -21.64 10.82 1.12
CA SER A 45 -20.85 10.61 -0.10
C SER A 45 -19.42 10.13 0.21
N ASP A 46 -18.85 10.54 1.34
CA ASP A 46 -17.52 10.12 1.78
C ASP A 46 -17.46 8.60 2.01
N PHE A 47 -18.51 7.96 2.52
CA PHE A 47 -18.56 6.49 2.66
C PHE A 47 -18.47 5.78 1.31
N HIS A 48 -19.22 6.24 0.31
CA HIS A 48 -19.15 5.65 -1.03
C HIS A 48 -17.79 5.86 -1.68
N LEU A 49 -17.18 7.03 -1.48
CA LEU A 49 -15.84 7.32 -1.98
C LEU A 49 -14.77 6.49 -1.27
N GLU A 50 -14.85 6.32 0.05
CA GLU A 50 -13.96 5.46 0.84
C GLU A 50 -13.99 4.03 0.30
N ARG A 51 -15.18 3.46 0.07
CA ARG A 51 -15.29 2.11 -0.49
C ARG A 51 -14.66 1.98 -1.87
N LYS A 52 -14.82 3.00 -2.72
CA LYS A 52 -14.20 3.03 -4.06
C LYS A 52 -12.67 3.12 -3.95
N ALA A 53 -12.18 4.04 -3.12
CA ALA A 53 -10.76 4.25 -2.88
C ALA A 53 -10.09 3.00 -2.29
N LEU A 54 -10.67 2.40 -1.25
CA LEU A 54 -10.17 1.17 -0.65
C LEU A 54 -10.17 -0.01 -1.63
N SER A 55 -11.21 -0.15 -2.45
CA SER A 55 -11.25 -1.18 -3.49
C SER A 55 -10.10 -1.02 -4.48
N TYR A 56 -9.79 0.21 -4.89
CA TYR A 56 -8.66 0.49 -5.78
C TYR A 56 -7.33 0.25 -5.08
N LEU A 57 -7.12 0.82 -3.90
CA LEU A 57 -5.85 0.74 -3.15
C LEU A 57 -5.49 -0.69 -2.79
N HIS A 58 -6.44 -1.48 -2.27
CA HIS A 58 -6.20 -2.89 -2.00
C HIS A 58 -5.93 -3.69 -3.30
N GLY A 59 -6.62 -3.36 -4.39
CA GLY A 59 -6.37 -3.97 -5.70
C GLY A 59 -4.96 -3.68 -6.20
N PHE A 60 -4.54 -2.41 -6.07
CA PHE A 60 -3.19 -1.96 -6.41
C PHE A 60 -2.15 -2.72 -5.59
N THR A 61 -2.27 -2.78 -4.27
CA THR A 61 -1.32 -3.47 -3.39
C THR A 61 -1.27 -4.97 -3.66
N LYS A 62 -2.41 -5.62 -3.89
CA LYS A 62 -2.44 -7.04 -4.31
C LYS A 62 -1.69 -7.28 -5.61
N ASN A 63 -1.80 -6.36 -6.58
CA ASN A 63 -1.03 -6.43 -7.83
C ASN A 63 0.47 -6.29 -7.57
N VAL A 64 0.89 -5.34 -6.72
CA VAL A 64 2.30 -5.18 -6.32
C VAL A 64 2.86 -6.47 -5.71
N ILE A 65 2.13 -7.07 -4.77
CA ILE A 65 2.53 -8.32 -4.11
C ILE A 65 2.61 -9.47 -5.12
N SER A 66 1.59 -9.61 -5.99
CA SER A 66 1.54 -10.67 -7.01
C SER A 66 2.69 -10.54 -8.02
N SER A 67 2.93 -9.35 -8.56
CA SER A 67 4.05 -9.08 -9.46
C SER A 67 5.38 -9.44 -8.80
N ARG A 68 5.58 -9.08 -7.52
CA ARG A 68 6.81 -9.40 -6.81
C ARG A 68 6.98 -10.90 -6.56
N LYS A 69 5.92 -11.62 -6.18
CA LYS A 69 5.94 -13.09 -6.05
C LYS A 69 6.35 -13.76 -7.37
N GLN A 70 5.83 -13.28 -8.50
CA GLN A 70 6.20 -13.79 -9.83
C GLN A 70 7.66 -13.52 -10.21
N GLU A 71 8.18 -12.34 -9.89
CA GLU A 71 9.60 -12.01 -10.10
C GLU A 71 10.52 -12.91 -9.28
N LEU A 72 10.20 -13.15 -8.00
CA LEU A 72 10.97 -14.04 -7.14
C LEU A 72 10.97 -15.48 -7.67
N ALA A 73 9.80 -15.99 -8.09
CA ALA A 73 9.70 -17.33 -8.68
C ALA A 73 10.56 -17.49 -9.94
N ARG A 74 10.60 -16.47 -10.81
CA ARG A 74 11.46 -16.47 -12.01
C ARG A 74 12.95 -16.41 -11.66
N ASN A 75 13.33 -15.63 -10.64
CA ASN A 75 14.73 -15.47 -10.26
C ASN A 75 15.31 -16.68 -9.52
N VAL A 76 14.47 -17.51 -8.88
CA VAL A 76 14.91 -18.80 -8.31
C VAL A 76 15.33 -19.79 -9.41
N ASP A 77 14.69 -19.74 -10.58
CA ASP A 77 15.02 -20.58 -11.74
C ASP A 77 16.33 -20.15 -12.42
N VAL A 78 16.74 -18.88 -12.24
CA VAL A 78 17.99 -18.32 -12.74
C VAL A 78 19.03 -18.31 -11.61
N GLY A 79 19.34 -19.50 -11.07
CA GLY A 79 20.48 -19.83 -10.21
C GLY A 79 21.09 -18.66 -9.42
N TYR A 80 20.42 -18.24 -8.33
CA TYR A 80 21.01 -17.28 -7.41
C TYR A 80 22.18 -17.93 -6.67
N SER A 81 23.39 -17.49 -7.00
CA SER A 81 24.64 -17.93 -6.39
C SER A 81 24.66 -17.61 -4.89
N GLU A 82 24.67 -18.65 -4.07
CA GLU A 82 24.91 -18.63 -2.63
C GLU A 82 26.24 -17.91 -2.34
N GLY A 83 26.22 -16.60 -2.08
CA GLY A 83 27.44 -15.87 -1.72
C GLY A 83 27.35 -14.35 -1.73
N ILE A 84 26.44 -13.77 -2.52
CA ILE A 84 26.21 -12.32 -2.50
C ILE A 84 25.04 -12.05 -1.54
N LYS A 85 25.29 -11.33 -0.44
CA LYS A 85 24.23 -10.83 0.45
C LYS A 85 23.29 -9.93 -0.36
N THR A 86 22.25 -10.51 -0.93
CA THR A 86 21.20 -9.77 -1.63
C THR A 86 20.49 -8.88 -0.64
N LYS A 87 20.52 -7.58 -0.89
CA LYS A 87 19.77 -6.61 -0.10
C LYS A 87 18.27 -6.88 -0.34
N LEU A 88 17.62 -7.51 0.64
CA LEU A 88 16.19 -7.77 0.60
C LEU A 88 15.43 -6.45 0.72
N THR A 89 14.43 -6.27 -0.13
CA THR A 89 13.46 -5.19 0.07
C THR A 89 12.53 -5.55 1.22
N LEU A 90 11.80 -4.57 1.76
CA LEU A 90 10.83 -4.82 2.82
C LEU A 90 9.83 -5.92 2.43
N LEU A 91 9.26 -5.86 1.21
CA LEU A 91 8.32 -6.85 0.70
C LEU A 91 8.96 -8.24 0.58
N ASP A 92 10.22 -8.34 0.15
CA ASP A 92 10.93 -9.63 0.09
C ASP A 92 11.09 -10.23 1.50
N THR A 93 11.35 -9.41 2.50
CA THR A 93 11.46 -9.85 3.90
C THR A 93 10.11 -10.38 4.42
N LEU A 94 9.00 -9.69 4.13
CA LEU A 94 7.65 -10.14 4.50
C LEU A 94 7.29 -11.47 3.82
N LEU A 95 7.59 -11.60 2.53
CA LEU A 95 7.34 -12.84 1.77
C LEU A 95 8.18 -14.02 2.29
N LYS A 96 9.45 -13.80 2.63
CA LYS A 96 10.29 -14.84 3.26
C LYS A 96 9.82 -15.23 4.66
N HIS A 97 9.31 -14.27 5.43
CA HIS A 97 8.75 -14.57 6.73
C HIS A 97 7.52 -15.48 6.61
N LYS A 98 6.66 -15.24 5.62
CA LYS A 98 5.51 -16.09 5.29
C LYS A 98 5.89 -17.55 4.97
N GLU A 99 7.04 -17.78 4.35
CA GLU A 99 7.56 -19.12 4.07
C GLU A 99 8.03 -19.85 5.34
N SER A 100 8.41 -19.11 6.38
CA SER A 100 8.90 -19.66 7.65
C SER A 100 7.80 -19.84 8.70
N ASP A 101 6.75 -19.03 8.63
CA ASP A 101 5.63 -19.01 9.57
C ASP A 101 4.28 -19.08 8.83
N ASP A 102 3.59 -20.20 8.99
CA ASP A 102 2.29 -20.43 8.37
C ASP A 102 1.16 -19.57 8.97
N THR A 103 1.34 -19.05 10.19
CA THR A 103 0.34 -18.20 10.86
C THR A 103 0.28 -16.78 10.28
N PHE A 104 1.37 -16.30 9.70
CA PHE A 104 1.39 -15.05 8.96
C PHE A 104 0.61 -15.23 7.66
N THR A 105 -0.35 -14.38 7.33
CA THR A 105 -1.24 -14.57 6.18
C THR A 105 -0.93 -13.62 5.03
N ASP A 106 -1.45 -13.92 3.83
CA ASP A 106 -1.38 -12.99 2.69
C ASP A 106 -2.13 -11.68 2.97
N GLU A 107 -3.11 -11.70 3.88
CA GLU A 107 -3.80 -10.50 4.33
C GLU A 107 -2.91 -9.63 5.20
N ASP A 108 -2.18 -10.23 6.15
CA ASP A 108 -1.21 -9.49 7.00
C ASP A 108 -0.10 -8.85 6.14
N ILE A 109 0.40 -9.57 5.12
CA ILE A 109 1.36 -9.01 4.16
C ILE A 109 0.74 -7.78 3.46
N ARG A 110 -0.51 -7.87 3.01
CA ARG A 110 -1.19 -6.75 2.34
C ARG A 110 -1.32 -5.56 3.28
N GLU A 111 -1.74 -5.77 4.53
CA GLU A 111 -1.90 -4.71 5.52
C GLU A 111 -0.58 -3.98 5.83
N GLU A 112 0.52 -4.72 5.98
CA GLU A 112 1.85 -4.12 6.15
C GLU A 112 2.28 -3.35 4.90
N VAL A 113 2.08 -3.91 3.71
CA VAL A 113 2.44 -3.23 2.46
C VAL A 113 1.62 -1.96 2.26
N ASP A 114 0.31 -1.99 2.52
CA ASP A 114 -0.59 -0.82 2.48
C ASP A 114 -0.07 0.28 3.42
N THR A 115 0.26 -0.09 4.67
CA THR A 115 0.76 0.82 5.69
C THR A 115 2.07 1.48 5.28
N PHE A 116 3.06 0.70 4.87
CA PHE A 116 4.37 1.22 4.48
C PHE A 116 4.33 2.02 3.18
N MET A 117 3.48 1.63 2.22
CA MET A 117 3.33 2.37 0.98
C MET A 117 2.76 3.77 1.24
N PHE A 118 1.73 3.89 2.08
CA PHE A 118 1.18 5.19 2.49
C PHE A 118 2.17 6.00 3.34
N ALA A 119 2.59 5.45 4.48
CA ALA A 119 3.36 6.17 5.47
C ALA A 119 4.73 6.62 4.93
N GLY A 120 5.35 5.79 4.08
CA GLY A 120 6.67 6.05 3.52
C GLY A 120 6.72 7.20 2.52
N HIS A 121 5.62 7.47 1.79
CA HIS A 121 5.63 8.54 0.78
C HIS A 121 5.00 9.84 1.28
N ASP A 122 3.87 9.79 2.01
CA ASP A 122 3.03 10.97 2.25
C ASP A 122 3.64 11.87 3.32
N THR A 123 4.15 11.23 4.39
CA THR A 123 4.81 11.90 5.50
C THR A 123 6.15 12.50 5.08
N VAL A 124 6.97 11.74 4.32
CA VAL A 124 8.27 12.20 3.81
C VAL A 124 8.09 13.31 2.77
N GLY A 125 7.12 13.16 1.86
CA GLY A 125 6.79 14.20 0.88
C GLY A 125 6.39 15.52 1.54
N SER A 126 5.59 15.46 2.62
CA SER A 126 5.27 16.63 3.43
C SER A 126 6.51 17.22 4.09
N ALA A 127 7.34 16.41 4.76
CA ALA A 127 8.55 16.87 5.44
C ALA A 127 9.52 17.60 4.50
N VAL A 128 9.76 17.04 3.31
CA VAL A 128 10.63 17.65 2.29
C VAL A 128 10.04 18.95 1.74
N SER A 129 8.71 19.04 1.60
CA SER A 129 8.06 20.25 1.07
C SER A 129 8.16 21.48 1.98
N PHE A 130 8.41 21.28 3.28
CA PHE A 130 8.57 22.36 4.27
C PHE A 130 10.03 22.64 4.64
N THR A 131 10.99 22.04 3.94
CA THR A 131 12.44 22.30 4.09
C THR A 131 12.93 23.15 2.92
#